data_AF-A0AAF0TI58-F1
#
_entry.id   AF-A0AAF0TI58-F1
#
_cell.length_a   1.000
_cell.length_b   1.000
_cell.length_c   1.000
_cell.angle_alpha   90.00
_cell.angle_beta   90.00
_cell.angle_gamma   90.00
#
_symmetry.space_group_name_H-M   'P 1'
#
loop_
_entity.id
_entity.type
_entity.pdbx_description
1 polymer ?
#
loop_
_entity_poly.entity_id
_entity_poly.type
_entity_poly.pdbx_seq_one_letter_code
_entity_poly.pdbx_strand_id
1 'polypeptide(L)'
;MYLQPLIDELKLLWSEGVETWDISRKQNFNMRATLMWTINDFPAYGMLSGWMTAGKLACPYCMEDTKSFTLKHGRKNSWFDCHRRFLPPDHEFRRKKYAFKKNKTERDGPPPILTGDDIWERVQNFPKVTEEPLYKFDGYGVAHNWTKQSIFWELPYWKDNLLRHNLDVMHIEKNYFDNLFNTVMDVTGKTKDNVKARLDLPEHCR
;
A
#
# COMPACT_ATOMS: atom_id res chain seq x y z
N MET A 1 -20.99 -4.32 -4.46
CA MET A 1 -21.80 -4.55 -5.68
C MET A 1 -21.30 -3.78 -6.93
N TYR A 2 -20.49 -2.73 -6.83
CA TYR A 2 -20.09 -1.94 -8.01
C TYR A 2 -19.06 -2.58 -8.97
N LEU A 3 -18.17 -3.46 -8.49
CA LEU A 3 -17.10 -4.04 -9.31
C LEU A 3 -17.46 -5.38 -9.96
N GLN A 4 -18.57 -6.02 -9.58
CA GLN A 4 -18.92 -7.34 -10.10
C GLN A 4 -19.06 -7.36 -11.63
N PRO A 5 -19.79 -6.40 -12.26
CA PRO A 5 -19.90 -6.38 -13.72
C PRO A 5 -18.54 -6.27 -14.42
N LEU A 6 -17.64 -5.43 -13.88
CA LEU A 6 -16.28 -5.29 -14.40
C LEU A 6 -15.51 -6.61 -14.32
N ILE A 7 -15.62 -7.35 -13.21
CA ILE A 7 -14.96 -8.65 -13.04
C ILE A 7 -15.51 -9.68 -14.04
N ASP A 8 -16.82 -9.68 -14.26
CA ASP A 8 -17.47 -10.60 -15.20
C ASP A 8 -17.04 -10.29 -16.65
N GLU A 9 -16.98 -9.01 -17.04
CA GLU A 9 -16.45 -8.57 -18.33
C GLU A 9 -14.96 -8.93 -18.52
N LEU A 10 -14.13 -8.74 -17.49
CA LEU A 10 -12.71 -9.10 -17.53
C LEU A 10 -12.50 -10.61 -17.62
N LYS A 11 -13.36 -11.43 -17.01
CA LYS A 11 -13.35 -12.88 -17.19
C LYS A 11 -13.69 -13.24 -18.63
N LEU A 12 -14.76 -12.68 -19.19
CA LEU A 12 -15.16 -12.90 -20.58
C LEU A 12 -14.05 -12.52 -21.57
N LEU A 13 -13.46 -11.34 -21.40
CA LEU A 13 -12.34 -10.85 -22.22
C LEU A 13 -11.10 -11.76 -22.14
N TRP A 14 -10.89 -12.45 -21.02
CA TRP A 14 -9.76 -13.35 -20.83
C TRP A 14 -10.01 -14.74 -21.43
N SER A 15 -11.14 -15.36 -21.11
CA SER A 15 -11.44 -16.75 -21.47
C SER A 15 -11.84 -16.90 -22.94
N GLU A 16 -12.78 -16.08 -23.39
CA GLU A 16 -13.43 -16.18 -24.70
C GLU A 16 -12.89 -15.11 -25.64
N GLY A 17 -12.87 -13.86 -25.15
CA GLY A 17 -12.66 -12.65 -25.94
C GLY A 17 -13.99 -12.12 -26.50
N VAL A 18 -13.94 -10.94 -27.10
CA VAL A 18 -15.10 -10.28 -27.72
C VAL A 18 -14.76 -9.86 -29.15
N GLU A 19 -15.64 -10.17 -30.10
CA GLU A 19 -15.47 -9.73 -31.49
C GLU A 19 -15.51 -8.20 -31.55
N THR A 20 -14.42 -7.61 -32.05
CA THR A 20 -14.23 -6.16 -32.11
C THR A 20 -13.69 -5.75 -33.48
N TRP A 21 -14.17 -4.63 -34.00
CA TRP A 21 -13.70 -4.07 -35.26
C TRP A 21 -12.39 -3.28 -35.09
N ASP A 22 -11.33 -3.69 -35.80
CA ASP A 22 -10.08 -2.94 -35.90
C ASP A 22 -10.18 -1.90 -37.02
N ILE A 23 -10.18 -0.61 -36.67
CA ILE A 23 -10.27 0.49 -37.64
C ILE A 23 -9.04 0.58 -38.55
N SER A 24 -7.86 0.22 -38.05
CA SER A 24 -6.60 0.27 -38.80
C SER A 24 -6.53 -0.86 -39.83
N ARG A 25 -6.99 -2.05 -39.47
CA ARG A 25 -6.95 -3.23 -40.35
C ARG A 25 -8.24 -3.45 -41.13
N LYS A 26 -9.30 -2.70 -40.83
CA LYS A 26 -10.64 -2.81 -41.43
C LYS A 26 -11.18 -4.25 -41.41
N GLN A 27 -11.01 -4.94 -40.29
CA GLN A 27 -11.50 -6.31 -40.09
C GLN A 27 -11.87 -6.53 -38.63
N ASN A 28 -12.74 -7.51 -38.39
CA ASN A 28 -12.98 -8.00 -37.02
C ASN A 28 -11.78 -8.81 -36.53
N PHE A 29 -11.51 -8.70 -35.23
CA PHE A 29 -10.60 -9.58 -34.52
C PHE A 29 -11.22 -9.96 -33.17
N ASN A 30 -10.78 -11.09 -32.61
CA ASN A 30 -11.18 -11.48 -31.27
C ASN A 30 -10.32 -10.73 -30.25
N MET A 31 -10.88 -9.70 -29.62
CA MET A 31 -10.19 -8.90 -28.62
C MET A 31 -10.16 -9.64 -27.29
N ARG A 32 -8.95 -9.76 -26.73
CA ARG A 32 -8.74 -10.24 -25.36
C ARG A 32 -8.07 -9.16 -24.54
N ALA A 33 -8.39 -9.10 -23.26
CA ALA A 33 -7.82 -8.14 -22.34
C ALA A 33 -7.52 -8.79 -20.98
N THR A 34 -6.58 -8.18 -20.27
CA THR A 34 -6.21 -8.57 -18.91
C THR A 34 -5.97 -7.33 -18.06
N LEU A 35 -6.36 -7.40 -16.80
CA LEU A 35 -6.08 -6.34 -15.84
C LEU A 35 -4.65 -6.51 -15.31
N MET A 36 -3.75 -5.61 -15.73
CA MET A 36 -2.36 -5.64 -15.31
C MET A 36 -2.16 -5.15 -13.87
N TRP A 37 -2.73 -3.99 -13.52
CA TRP A 37 -2.76 -3.43 -12.16
C TRP A 37 -3.81 -2.34 -12.03
N THR A 38 -4.12 -1.96 -10.79
CA THR A 38 -4.97 -0.79 -10.50
C THR A 38 -4.13 0.38 -10.01
N ILE A 39 -4.42 1.61 -10.41
CA ILE A 39 -3.78 2.83 -9.87
C ILE A 39 -4.80 3.58 -9.02
N ASN A 40 -4.52 3.78 -7.73
CA ASN A 40 -5.48 4.37 -6.80
C ASN A 40 -4.80 5.24 -5.76
N ASP A 41 -5.54 6.19 -5.18
CA ASP A 41 -5.09 6.84 -3.95
C ASP A 41 -4.95 5.82 -2.79
N PHE A 42 -4.31 6.23 -1.71
CA PHE A 42 -4.00 5.30 -0.61
C PHE A 42 -5.26 4.75 0.11
N PRO A 43 -6.34 5.52 0.33
CA PRO A 43 -7.60 4.98 0.82
C PRO A 43 -8.24 3.94 -0.13
N ALA A 44 -8.38 4.25 -1.42
CA ALA A 44 -8.99 3.33 -2.38
C ALA A 44 -8.11 2.08 -2.61
N TYR A 45 -6.78 2.21 -2.53
CA TYR A 45 -5.88 1.06 -2.46
C TYR A 45 -6.34 0.07 -1.37
N GLY A 46 -6.60 0.57 -0.16
CA GLY A 46 -7.01 -0.30 0.94
C GLY A 46 -8.36 -0.96 0.71
N MET A 47 -9.30 -0.22 0.12
CA MET A 47 -10.61 -0.75 -0.23
C MET A 47 -10.54 -1.85 -1.29
N LEU A 48 -9.67 -1.71 -2.29
CA LEU A 48 -9.57 -2.65 -3.41
C LEU A 48 -8.69 -3.86 -3.08
N SER A 49 -7.59 -3.67 -2.36
CA SER A 49 -6.70 -4.76 -1.95
C SER A 49 -7.26 -5.58 -0.79
N GLY A 50 -8.11 -4.99 0.04
CA GLY A 50 -8.53 -5.56 1.32
C GLY A 50 -7.53 -5.33 2.46
N TRP A 51 -6.43 -4.62 2.21
CA TRP A 51 -5.45 -4.24 3.23
C TRP A 51 -5.85 -2.93 3.91
N MET A 52 -5.94 -2.90 5.23
CA MET A 52 -6.24 -1.68 5.97
C MET A 52 -5.06 -0.69 5.88
N THR A 53 -5.33 0.54 5.44
CA THR A 53 -4.31 1.58 5.25
C THR A 53 -4.21 2.56 6.43
N ALA A 54 -4.96 2.31 7.50
CA ALA A 54 -4.76 2.99 8.79
C ALA A 54 -3.98 2.11 9.77
N GLY A 55 -3.32 2.76 10.73
CA GLY A 55 -2.55 2.08 11.78
C GLY A 55 -1.07 1.92 11.43
N LYS A 56 -0.34 1.17 12.25
CA LYS A 56 1.11 0.95 12.11
C LYS A 56 1.45 0.04 10.93
N LEU A 57 0.56 -0.89 10.62
CA LEU A 57 0.67 -1.86 9.53
C LEU A 57 0.16 -1.30 8.19
N ALA A 58 0.02 0.01 8.03
CA ALA A 58 -0.57 0.60 6.82
C ALA A 58 0.20 0.28 5.53
N CYS A 59 1.51 0.04 5.61
CA CYS A 59 2.32 -0.25 4.43
C CYS A 59 2.02 -1.66 3.89
N PRO A 60 1.47 -1.79 2.67
CA PRO A 60 1.12 -3.10 2.12
C PRO A 60 2.34 -3.90 1.63
N TYR A 61 3.50 -3.26 1.52
CA TYR A 61 4.76 -3.91 1.13
C TYR A 61 5.57 -4.38 2.33
N CYS A 62 5.58 -3.60 3.41
CA CYS A 62 6.26 -4.00 4.65
C CYS A 62 5.39 -4.89 5.52
N MET A 63 4.06 -4.79 5.40
CA MET A 63 3.08 -5.55 6.18
C MET A 63 3.44 -5.62 7.68
N GLU A 64 3.44 -6.81 8.27
CA GLU A 64 3.86 -7.07 9.65
C GLU A 64 5.32 -6.76 9.95
N ASP A 65 6.20 -6.80 8.94
CA ASP A 65 7.63 -6.47 9.06
C ASP A 65 7.89 -4.95 9.12
N THR A 66 6.86 -4.12 9.21
CA THR A 66 7.02 -2.67 9.34
C THR A 66 7.78 -2.26 10.61
N LYS A 67 8.66 -1.27 10.48
CA LYS A 67 9.39 -0.66 11.61
C LYS A 67 8.72 0.60 12.17
N SER A 68 7.46 0.81 11.80
CA SER A 68 6.70 1.99 12.20
C SER A 68 6.51 2.06 13.70
N PHE A 69 6.36 3.29 14.21
CA PHE A 69 6.19 3.55 15.64
C PHE A 69 5.23 4.70 15.85
N THR A 70 4.66 4.79 17.05
CA THR A 70 3.78 5.91 17.41
C THR A 70 4.60 6.98 18.11
N LEU A 71 4.51 8.21 17.63
CA LEU A 71 5.08 9.38 18.29
C LEU A 71 4.43 9.59 19.66
N LYS A 72 5.23 9.84 20.69
CA LYS A 72 4.75 9.90 22.07
C LYS A 72 3.84 11.10 22.32
N HIS A 73 4.23 12.27 21.82
CA HIS A 73 3.48 13.52 22.02
C HIS A 73 2.43 13.70 20.92
N GLY A 74 2.81 13.45 19.65
CA GLY A 74 1.92 13.56 18.50
C GLY A 74 0.84 12.48 18.43
N ARG A 75 1.07 11.32 19.05
CA ARG A 75 0.18 10.12 19.01
C ARG A 75 -0.14 9.62 17.60
N LYS A 76 0.67 10.02 16.61
CA LYS A 76 0.55 9.59 15.21
C LYS A 76 1.53 8.47 14.92
N ASN A 77 1.17 7.58 14.00
CA ASN A 77 2.09 6.59 13.47
C ASN A 77 3.08 7.28 12.53
N SER A 78 4.34 6.88 12.63
CA SER A 78 5.46 7.40 11.86
C SER A 78 6.24 6.26 11.25
N TRP A 79 6.65 6.46 10.00
CA TRP A 79 7.56 5.60 9.25
C TRP A 79 8.94 6.26 9.08
N PHE A 80 9.23 7.29 9.87
CA PHE A 80 10.53 7.94 9.85
C PHE A 80 11.65 6.92 10.03
N ASP A 81 12.61 6.94 9.11
CA ASP A 81 13.78 6.07 9.10
C ASP A 81 13.49 4.56 8.95
N CYS A 82 12.30 4.18 8.49
CA CYS A 82 11.98 2.76 8.22
C CYS A 82 12.56 2.26 6.90
N HIS A 83 13.04 3.16 6.04
CA HIS A 83 13.43 2.87 4.66
C HIS A 83 14.92 2.51 4.48
N ARG A 84 15.78 2.73 5.49
CA ARG A 84 17.22 2.41 5.38
C ARG A 84 17.49 0.92 5.14
N ARG A 85 16.57 0.04 5.54
CA ARG A 85 16.66 -1.41 5.34
C ARG A 85 16.61 -1.83 3.86
N PHE A 86 16.20 -0.93 2.96
CA PHE A 86 16.19 -1.17 1.52
C PHE A 86 17.51 -0.79 0.81
N LEU A 87 18.42 -0.09 1.49
CA LEU A 87 19.74 0.24 0.92
C LEU A 87 20.63 -1.01 0.82
N PRO A 88 21.71 -1.04 0.02
CA PRO A 88 22.68 -2.14 0.06
C PRO A 88 23.25 -2.37 1.47
N PRO A 89 23.57 -3.62 1.88
CA PRO A 89 24.05 -3.94 3.24
C PRO A 89 25.29 -3.14 3.69
N ASP A 90 26.18 -2.82 2.75
CA ASP A 90 27.42 -2.08 2.93
C ASP A 90 27.24 -0.55 2.89
N HIS A 91 26.05 -0.05 2.52
CA HIS A 91 25.77 1.36 2.35
C HIS A 91 26.04 2.18 3.64
N GLU A 92 26.79 3.27 3.52
CA GLU A 92 27.26 4.09 4.66
C GLU A 92 26.11 4.55 5.59
N PHE A 93 24.99 4.97 5.00
CA PHE A 93 23.83 5.48 5.76
C PHE A 93 23.21 4.46 6.71
N ARG A 94 23.39 3.15 6.48
CA ARG A 94 22.97 2.10 7.43
C ARG A 94 23.69 2.22 8.78
N ARG A 95 24.91 2.75 8.79
CA ARG A 95 25.78 2.88 9.98
C ARG A 95 25.71 4.26 10.66
N LYS A 96 25.12 5.27 10.01
CA LYS A 96 25.00 6.63 10.57
C LYS A 96 23.96 6.66 11.69
N LYS A 97 24.41 6.96 12.92
CA LYS A 97 23.58 7.03 14.14
C LYS A 97 22.98 8.42 14.40
N TYR A 98 23.60 9.47 13.85
CA TYR A 98 23.28 10.87 14.15
C TYR A 98 22.59 11.60 12.99
N ALA A 99 22.59 11.02 11.78
CA ALA A 99 21.95 11.60 10.60
C ALA A 99 20.47 11.20 10.42
N PHE A 100 20.01 10.19 11.18
CA PHE A 100 18.69 9.56 11.02
C PHE A 100 18.03 9.39 12.40
N LYS A 101 17.37 8.25 12.64
CA LYS A 101 16.80 7.95 13.94
C LYS A 101 17.92 7.79 14.97
N LYS A 102 17.79 8.55 16.07
CA LYS A 102 18.73 8.69 17.16
C LYS A 102 19.28 7.34 17.62
N ASN A 103 20.60 7.22 17.61
CA ASN A 103 21.34 6.04 18.09
C ASN A 103 20.94 4.72 17.40
N LYS A 104 20.41 4.75 16.17
CA LYS A 104 20.03 3.55 15.42
C LYS A 104 20.96 3.30 14.24
N THR A 105 21.48 2.08 14.18
CA THR A 105 22.08 1.49 12.99
C THR A 105 21.12 0.48 12.40
N GLU A 106 21.05 0.42 11.07
CA GLU A 106 20.21 -0.51 10.35
C GLU A 106 21.05 -1.71 9.89
N ARG A 107 20.63 -2.92 10.28
CA ARG A 107 21.30 -4.17 9.90
C ARG A 107 20.36 -5.12 9.16
N ASP A 108 19.06 -4.86 9.21
CA ASP A 108 18.07 -5.75 8.64
C ASP A 108 18.02 -5.56 7.11
N GLY A 109 17.66 -6.63 6.41
CA GLY A 109 17.35 -6.58 4.98
C GLY A 109 15.97 -5.97 4.71
N PRO A 110 15.61 -5.73 3.44
CA PRO A 110 14.24 -5.39 3.08
C PRO A 110 13.27 -6.49 3.56
N PRO A 111 12.00 -6.16 3.81
CA PRO A 111 10.98 -7.18 4.09
C PRO A 111 10.89 -8.17 2.92
N PRO A 112 10.51 -9.43 3.17
CA PRO A 112 10.34 -10.43 2.11
C PRO A 112 9.25 -9.98 1.12
N ILE A 113 9.49 -10.21 -0.16
CA ILE A 113 8.49 -9.97 -1.21
C ILE A 113 7.61 -11.21 -1.29
N LEU A 114 6.33 -11.05 -0.93
CA LEU A 114 5.36 -12.14 -1.03
C LEU A 114 4.89 -12.31 -2.48
N THR A 115 4.82 -13.56 -2.92
CA THR A 115 4.24 -13.92 -4.22
C THR A 115 2.72 -13.81 -4.19
N GLY A 116 2.06 -13.92 -5.34
CA GLY A 116 0.60 -13.98 -5.36
C GLY A 116 0.03 -15.20 -4.68
N ASP A 117 0.69 -16.35 -4.77
CA ASP A 117 0.26 -17.56 -4.08
C ASP A 117 0.39 -17.41 -2.56
N ASP A 118 1.49 -16.80 -2.06
CA ASP A 118 1.67 -16.51 -0.63
C ASP A 118 0.58 -15.58 -0.09
N ILE A 119 0.23 -14.53 -0.85
CA ILE A 119 -0.84 -13.61 -0.46
C ILE A 119 -2.19 -14.30 -0.54
N TRP A 120 -2.43 -15.11 -1.57
CA TRP A 120 -3.66 -15.86 -1.73
C TRP A 120 -3.90 -16.82 -0.55
N GLU A 121 -2.88 -17.57 -0.13
CA GLU A 121 -2.97 -18.47 1.02
C GLU A 121 -3.43 -17.74 2.28
N ARG A 122 -2.96 -16.50 2.48
CA ARG A 122 -3.34 -15.65 3.61
C ARG A 122 -4.76 -15.10 3.52
N VAL A 123 -5.29 -14.84 2.32
CA VAL A 123 -6.58 -14.12 2.15
C VAL A 123 -7.73 -14.98 1.62
N GLN A 124 -7.49 -16.19 1.15
CA GLN A 124 -8.50 -17.04 0.50
C GLN A 124 -9.73 -17.33 1.37
N ASN A 125 -9.53 -17.42 2.69
CA ASN A 125 -10.57 -17.72 3.67
C ASN A 125 -11.24 -16.48 4.26
N PHE A 126 -10.84 -15.28 3.81
CA PHE A 126 -11.46 -14.04 4.27
C PHE A 126 -12.78 -13.82 3.52
N PRO A 127 -13.79 -13.23 4.19
CA PRO A 127 -15.04 -12.91 3.54
C PRO A 127 -14.82 -11.93 2.40
N LYS A 128 -15.64 -12.06 1.38
CA LYS A 128 -15.68 -11.10 0.26
C LYS A 128 -16.28 -9.79 0.71
N VAL A 129 -16.08 -8.72 -0.09
CA VAL A 129 -16.71 -7.40 0.14
C VAL A 129 -18.23 -7.47 0.28
N THR A 130 -18.86 -8.46 -0.36
CA THR A 130 -20.31 -8.69 -0.35
C THR A 130 -20.82 -9.37 0.92
N GLU A 131 -19.91 -9.94 1.71
CA GLU A 131 -20.22 -10.65 2.94
C GLU A 131 -19.91 -9.70 4.10
N GLU A 132 -20.90 -9.45 4.97
CA GLU A 132 -20.65 -8.64 6.17
C GLU A 132 -19.64 -9.37 7.07
N PRO A 133 -18.49 -8.75 7.40
CA PRO A 133 -17.56 -9.38 8.33
C PRO A 133 -18.19 -9.34 9.72
N LEU A 134 -18.59 -10.52 10.22
CA LEU A 134 -19.20 -10.66 11.54
C LEU A 134 -18.22 -10.32 12.68
N TYR A 135 -16.89 -10.41 12.44
CA TYR A 135 -15.85 -10.19 13.46
C TYR A 135 -14.54 -9.66 12.87
N LYS A 136 -13.69 -9.06 13.74
CA LYS A 136 -12.26 -8.84 13.44
C LYS A 136 -11.54 -10.18 13.46
N PHE A 137 -10.83 -10.49 12.38
CA PHE A 137 -10.02 -11.71 12.23
C PHE A 137 -8.97 -11.81 13.34
N ASP A 138 -8.66 -13.05 13.73
CA ASP A 138 -7.58 -13.29 14.69
C ASP A 138 -6.26 -12.73 14.17
N GLY A 139 -5.49 -12.09 15.04
CA GLY A 139 -4.25 -11.40 14.66
C GLY A 139 -4.42 -10.05 13.93
N TYR A 140 -5.66 -9.58 13.67
CA TYR A 140 -5.87 -8.27 13.03
C TYR A 140 -5.27 -7.12 13.84
N GLY A 141 -4.51 -6.25 13.17
CA GLY A 141 -3.83 -5.09 13.75
C GLY A 141 -2.54 -5.42 14.49
N VAL A 142 -2.17 -6.71 14.59
CA VAL A 142 -0.92 -7.18 15.20
C VAL A 142 -0.12 -8.01 14.20
N ALA A 143 -0.67 -9.14 13.77
CA ALA A 143 -0.05 -10.06 12.82
C ALA A 143 -0.34 -9.72 11.35
N HIS A 144 -1.48 -9.07 11.06
CA HIS A 144 -1.81 -8.62 9.71
C HIS A 144 -2.79 -7.45 9.73
N ASN A 145 -3.00 -6.80 8.58
CA ASN A 145 -4.01 -5.75 8.41
C ASN A 145 -5.06 -6.08 7.33
N TRP A 146 -5.16 -7.34 6.92
CA TRP A 146 -6.25 -7.82 6.05
C TRP A 146 -7.62 -7.66 6.70
N THR A 147 -8.56 -7.13 5.92
CA THR A 147 -9.95 -6.88 6.34
C THR A 147 -10.97 -7.69 5.54
N LYS A 148 -10.57 -8.21 4.38
CA LYS A 148 -11.43 -8.91 3.43
C LYS A 148 -10.61 -9.51 2.29
N GLN A 149 -11.23 -10.43 1.57
CA GLN A 149 -10.76 -10.90 0.27
C GLN A 149 -11.13 -9.89 -0.82
N SER A 150 -10.14 -9.49 -1.63
CA SER A 150 -10.37 -8.66 -2.81
C SER A 150 -11.16 -9.41 -3.88
N ILE A 151 -12.10 -8.73 -4.54
CA ILE A 151 -12.87 -9.29 -5.66
C ILE A 151 -11.98 -9.62 -6.87
N PHE A 152 -10.81 -8.98 -7.00
CA PHE A 152 -9.88 -9.25 -8.10
C PHE A 152 -9.28 -10.66 -8.04
N TRP A 153 -9.29 -11.32 -6.88
CA TRP A 153 -8.86 -12.73 -6.78
C TRP A 153 -9.75 -13.71 -7.54
N GLU A 154 -10.93 -13.28 -8.02
CA GLU A 154 -11.74 -14.09 -8.94
C GLU A 154 -11.17 -14.14 -10.36
N LEU A 155 -10.23 -13.25 -10.71
CA LEU A 155 -9.55 -13.28 -12.00
C LEU A 155 -8.45 -14.35 -11.95
N PRO A 156 -8.44 -15.32 -12.88
CA PRO A 156 -7.55 -16.49 -12.81
C PRO A 156 -6.06 -16.12 -12.87
N TYR A 157 -5.73 -15.01 -13.52
CA TYR A 157 -4.36 -14.50 -13.69
C TYR A 157 -3.90 -13.54 -12.58
N TRP A 158 -4.77 -13.18 -11.63
CA TRP A 158 -4.46 -12.13 -10.64
C TRP A 158 -3.33 -12.51 -9.68
N LYS A 159 -3.19 -13.80 -9.40
CA LYS A 159 -2.10 -14.36 -8.59
C LYS A 159 -0.75 -14.20 -9.29
N ASP A 160 -0.72 -14.26 -10.62
CA ASP A 160 0.51 -14.18 -11.41
C ASP A 160 1.03 -12.74 -11.52
N ASN A 161 0.20 -11.74 -11.21
CA ASN A 161 0.60 -10.33 -11.20
C ASN A 161 1.53 -10.03 -10.00
N LEU A 162 2.79 -9.72 -10.28
CA LEU A 162 3.77 -9.29 -9.26
C LEU A 162 3.37 -7.95 -8.62
N LEU A 163 2.82 -7.03 -9.41
CA LEU A 163 2.34 -5.72 -8.98
C LEU A 163 0.84 -5.61 -9.26
N ARG A 164 0.03 -5.77 -8.21
CA ARG A 164 -1.45 -5.76 -8.31
C ARG A 164 -2.05 -4.37 -8.16
N HIS A 165 -1.53 -3.62 -7.19
CA HIS A 165 -2.07 -2.32 -6.80
C HIS A 165 -0.93 -1.30 -6.74
N ASN A 166 -1.06 -0.25 -7.54
CA ASN A 166 -0.18 0.89 -7.59
C ASN A 166 -0.84 2.10 -6.95
N LEU A 167 0.00 2.96 -6.37
CA LEU A 167 -0.46 4.20 -5.77
C LEU A 167 -0.48 5.31 -6.82
N ASP A 168 -1.55 6.11 -6.79
CA ASP A 168 -1.65 7.32 -7.59
C ASP A 168 -0.70 8.39 -7.04
N VAL A 169 0.35 8.64 -7.81
CA VAL A 169 1.42 9.58 -7.49
C VAL A 169 0.89 11.00 -7.37
N MET A 170 -0.09 11.42 -8.17
CA MET A 170 -0.58 12.80 -8.15
C MET A 170 -1.17 13.18 -6.78
N HIS A 171 -1.97 12.27 -6.20
CA HIS A 171 -2.58 12.48 -4.89
C HIS A 171 -1.52 12.48 -3.78
N ILE A 172 -0.49 11.62 -3.88
CA ILE A 172 0.60 11.55 -2.91
C ILE A 172 1.45 12.83 -2.97
N GLU A 173 1.85 13.24 -4.17
CA GLU A 173 2.69 14.43 -4.37
C GLU A 173 1.98 15.69 -3.90
N LYS A 174 0.70 15.87 -4.25
CA LYS A 174 -0.09 17.00 -3.76
C LYS A 174 -0.11 17.05 -2.24
N ASN A 175 -0.43 15.92 -1.58
CA ASN A 175 -0.46 15.85 -0.12
C ASN A 175 0.90 16.14 0.52
N TYR A 176 1.98 15.60 -0.05
CA TYR A 176 3.34 15.84 0.46
C TYR A 176 3.74 17.30 0.28
N PHE A 177 3.57 17.84 -0.93
CA PHE A 177 3.92 19.21 -1.28
C PHE A 177 3.13 20.21 -0.43
N ASP A 178 1.82 20.03 -0.29
CA ASP A 178 1.00 20.88 0.57
C ASP A 178 1.52 20.87 2.01
N ASN A 179 1.86 19.70 2.56
CA ASN A 179 2.38 19.61 3.92
C ASN A 179 3.76 20.28 4.06
N LEU A 180 4.65 20.10 3.08
CA LEU A 180 5.96 20.72 3.06
C LEU A 180 5.84 22.25 2.96
N PHE A 181 5.07 22.74 1.97
CA PHE A 181 4.84 24.16 1.73
C PHE A 181 4.23 24.83 2.95
N ASN A 182 3.15 24.26 3.52
CA ASN A 182 2.51 24.82 4.71
C ASN A 182 3.45 24.85 5.94
N THR A 183 4.41 23.93 6.02
CA THR A 183 5.40 23.90 7.10
C THR A 183 6.50 24.94 6.89
N VAL A 184 7.04 25.06 5.66
CA VAL A 184 8.10 26.02 5.32
C VAL A 184 7.60 27.46 5.39
N MET A 185 6.38 27.72 4.93
CA MET A 185 5.77 29.06 4.89
C MET A 185 5.07 29.44 6.22
N ASP A 186 5.16 28.58 7.24
CA ASP A 186 4.51 28.74 8.55
C ASP A 186 3.03 29.15 8.45
N VAL A 187 2.28 28.44 7.59
CA VAL A 187 0.86 28.78 7.34
C VAL A 187 0.05 28.39 8.58
N THR A 188 -0.47 29.41 9.27
CA THR A 188 -1.25 29.27 10.51
C THR A 188 -2.35 28.22 10.36
N GLY A 189 -2.36 27.23 11.27
CA GLY A 189 -3.34 26.14 11.29
C GLY A 189 -3.09 24.99 10.29
N LYS A 190 -2.14 25.14 9.35
CA LYS A 190 -1.79 24.09 8.37
C LYS A 190 -0.38 23.53 8.54
N THR A 191 0.54 24.30 9.11
CA THR A 191 1.92 23.87 9.40
C THR A 191 1.98 22.57 10.21
N LYS A 192 2.95 21.70 9.87
CA LYS A 192 3.24 20.49 10.66
C LYS A 192 4.25 20.74 11.78
N ASP A 193 4.87 21.92 11.81
CA ASP A 193 5.70 22.34 12.93
C ASP A 193 4.81 22.85 14.07
N ASN A 194 4.53 21.97 15.02
CA ASN A 194 3.74 22.28 16.21
C ASN A 194 4.48 21.84 17.47
N VAL A 195 4.00 22.31 18.63
CA VAL A 195 4.63 22.02 19.93
C VAL A 195 4.84 20.51 20.14
N LYS A 196 3.88 19.66 19.75
CA LYS A 196 4.01 18.20 19.89
C LYS A 196 5.13 17.65 19.00
N ALA A 197 5.20 18.09 17.74
CA ALA A 197 6.27 17.70 16.81
C ALA A 197 7.65 18.13 17.33
N ARG A 198 7.77 19.32 17.91
CA ARG A 198 9.02 19.83 18.53
C ARG A 198 9.45 19.03 19.76
N LEU A 199 8.49 18.47 20.52
CA LEU A 199 8.77 17.57 21.64
C LEU A 199 9.16 16.17 21.19
N ASP A 200 8.56 15.65 20.11
CA ASP A 200 8.90 14.33 19.55
C ASP A 200 10.26 14.33 18.84
N LEU A 201 10.67 15.46 18.24
CA LEU A 201 11.95 15.61 17.53
C LEU A 201 13.18 15.18 18.36
N PRO A 202 13.43 15.67 19.59
CA PRO A 202 14.59 15.26 20.39
C PRO A 202 14.53 13.80 20.90
N GLU A 203 13.34 13.19 20.93
CA GLU A 203 13.18 11.77 21.28
C GLU A 203 13.62 10.85 20.14
N HIS A 204 13.49 11.29 18.89
CA HIS A 204 13.72 10.45 17.70
C HIS A 204 14.87 10.90 16.82
N CYS A 205 15.26 12.17 16.87
CA CYS A 205 16.33 12.78 16.08
C CYS A 205 17.37 13.42 17.02
N ARG A 206 18.61 13.56 16.52
CA ARG A 206 19.85 13.93 17.26
C ARG A 206 20.46 12.78 18.06
#